data_AF-A0A1E1WP37-F1
#
_entry.id   AF-A0A1E1WP37-F1
#
_cell.length_a   1.000
_cell.length_b   1.000
_cell.length_c   1.000
_cell.angle_alpha   90.00
_cell.angle_beta   90.00
_cell.angle_gamma   90.00
#
_symmetry.space_group_name_H-M   'P 1'
#
loop_
_entity.id
_entity.type
_entity.pdbx_description
1 polymer ?
#
loop_
_entity_poly.entity_id
_entity_poly.type
_entity_poly.pdbx_seq_one_letter_code
_entity_poly.pdbx_strand_id
1 'polypeptide(L)'
;TFLGASGRVLTTGFSRHSDRQYAVWDQHDLAQPLVQETIDSSSGVVFPYYDYDTNMVYLAGKGDGNIRYYEVVDEPPYVHFLNQFLSGNPQRGLGFMPKRGVNTSICEVFRFYKLHTSRGLCEPISMIVPRKSDCFQEDLYPE
;
A
#
# COMPACT_ATOMS: atom_id res chain seq x y z
N THR A 1 0.91 -5.77 -8.91
CA THR A 1 0.13 -6.68 -8.04
C THR A 1 -1.27 -6.82 -8.59
N PHE A 2 -1.89 -7.99 -8.48
CA PHE A 2 -3.34 -8.12 -8.72
C PHE A 2 -4.11 -7.41 -7.61
N LEU A 3 -5.25 -6.81 -7.95
CA LEU A 3 -6.14 -6.09 -7.04
C LEU A 3 -7.32 -7.00 -6.65
N GLY A 4 -6.98 -8.14 -6.04
CA GLY A 4 -7.95 -9.15 -5.62
C GLY A 4 -8.74 -9.75 -6.78
N ALA A 5 -10.04 -9.93 -6.57
CA ALA A 5 -10.95 -10.54 -7.54
C ALA A 5 -11.50 -9.55 -8.59
N SER A 6 -11.09 -8.27 -8.54
CA SER A 6 -11.59 -7.22 -9.45
C SER A 6 -11.23 -7.43 -10.93
N GLY A 7 -10.34 -8.39 -11.23
CA GLY A 7 -9.80 -8.58 -12.57
C GLY A 7 -8.87 -7.44 -13.01
N ARG A 8 -8.30 -6.69 -12.05
CA ARG A 8 -7.41 -5.56 -12.32
C ARG A 8 -6.00 -5.79 -11.79
N VAL A 9 -5.05 -5.13 -12.43
CA VAL A 9 -3.64 -5.16 -12.06
C VAL A 9 -3.16 -3.74 -11.76
N LEU A 10 -2.48 -3.56 -10.63
CA LEU A 10 -1.76 -2.32 -10.32
C LEU A 10 -0.28 -2.50 -10.60
N THR A 11 0.29 -1.58 -11.37
CA THR A 11 1.72 -1.50 -11.66
C THR A 11 2.30 -0.21 -11.11
N THR A 12 3.56 -0.26 -10.70
CA THR A 12 4.36 0.91 -10.36
C THR A 12 5.53 1.01 -11.34
N GLY A 13 5.97 2.24 -11.64
CA GLY A 13 7.06 2.47 -12.57
C GLY A 13 7.45 3.93 -12.63
N PHE A 14 8.09 4.31 -13.74
CA PHE A 14 8.52 5.68 -13.99
C PHE A 14 7.86 6.22 -15.25
N SER A 15 7.55 7.52 -15.25
CA SER A 15 7.11 8.27 -16.41
C SER A 15 8.29 8.52 -17.37
N ARG A 16 7.99 9.02 -18.58
CA ARG A 16 9.05 9.48 -19.51
C ARG A 16 9.89 10.63 -18.94
N HIS A 17 9.41 11.29 -17.89
CA HIS A 17 10.09 12.39 -17.19
C HIS A 17 10.76 11.91 -15.90
N SER A 18 10.85 10.59 -15.69
CA SER A 18 11.43 9.95 -14.50
C SER A 18 10.67 10.17 -13.20
N ASP A 19 9.41 10.62 -13.27
CA ASP A 19 8.54 10.66 -12.09
C ASP A 19 8.03 9.25 -11.77
N ARG A 20 7.98 8.90 -10.49
CA ARG A 20 7.35 7.64 -10.05
C ARG A 20 5.86 7.73 -10.29
N GLN A 21 5.29 6.70 -10.90
CA GLN A 21 3.87 6.63 -11.21
C GLN A 21 3.32 5.25 -10.86
N TYR A 22 2.01 5.20 -10.64
CA TYR A 22 1.26 3.97 -10.67
C TYR A 22 0.24 3.99 -11.81
N ALA A 23 -0.16 2.81 -12.24
CA ALA A 23 -1.24 2.63 -13.18
C ALA A 23 -2.07 1.40 -12.80
N VAL A 24 -3.38 1.48 -13.05
CA VAL A 24 -4.32 0.36 -12.93
C VAL A 24 -4.73 -0.07 -14.33
N TRP A 25 -4.79 -1.38 -14.55
CA TRP A 25 -5.08 -1.98 -15.85
C TRP A 25 -6.21 -3.01 -15.71
N ASP A 26 -6.97 -3.19 -16.78
CA ASP A 26 -7.82 -4.37 -16.95
C ASP A 26 -6.93 -5.56 -17.31
N GLN A 27 -7.04 -6.69 -16.60
CA GLN A 27 -6.22 -7.87 -16.89
C GLN A 27 -6.51 -8.49 -18.26
N HIS A 28 -7.68 -8.20 -18.85
CA HIS A 28 -8.12 -8.71 -20.15
C HIS A 28 -7.85 -7.72 -21.30
N ASP A 29 -7.59 -6.44 -21.00
CA ASP A 29 -7.18 -5.43 -21.97
C ASP A 29 -6.07 -4.52 -21.40
N LEU A 30 -4.84 -4.83 -21.77
CA LEU A 30 -3.63 -4.09 -21.34
C LEU A 30 -3.21 -3.01 -22.35
N ALA A 31 -4.04 -2.67 -23.34
CA ALA A 31 -3.67 -1.69 -24.35
C ALA A 31 -3.52 -0.27 -23.78
N GLN A 32 -4.33 0.07 -22.77
CA GLN A 32 -4.34 1.36 -22.10
C GLN A 32 -4.68 1.22 -20.60
N PRO A 33 -4.10 2.04 -19.72
CA PRO A 33 -4.43 2.00 -18.31
C PRO A 33 -5.82 2.60 -18.06
N LEU A 34 -6.54 2.06 -17.07
CA LEU A 34 -7.80 2.60 -16.55
C LEU A 34 -7.58 3.93 -15.81
N VAL A 35 -6.48 4.01 -15.06
CA VAL A 35 -5.98 5.24 -14.43
C VAL A 35 -4.46 5.18 -14.37
N GLN A 36 -3.81 6.33 -14.53
CA GLN A 36 -2.37 6.49 -14.38
C GLN A 36 -2.09 7.82 -13.69
N GLU A 37 -1.35 7.78 -12.58
CA GLU A 37 -1.13 8.95 -11.73
C GLU A 37 0.32 9.02 -11.26
N THR A 38 0.82 10.25 -11.13
CA THR A 38 2.16 10.54 -10.61
C THR A 38 2.15 10.50 -9.09
N ILE A 39 3.14 9.81 -8.51
CA ILE A 39 3.34 9.69 -7.06
C ILE A 39 4.25 10.82 -6.56
N ASP A 40 5.46 10.91 -7.09
CA ASP A 40 6.47 11.95 -6.82
C ASP A 40 7.66 11.81 -7.80
N SER A 41 8.69 12.65 -7.65
CA SER A 41 9.88 12.68 -8.51
C SER A 41 11.11 11.97 -7.94
N SER A 42 10.93 11.06 -6.97
CA SER A 42 12.06 10.31 -6.38
C SER A 42 12.55 9.20 -7.31
N SER A 43 13.77 8.70 -7.10
CA SER A 43 14.38 7.68 -7.98
C SER A 43 14.22 6.23 -7.51
N GLY A 44 13.75 6.02 -6.27
CA GLY A 44 13.59 4.69 -5.68
C GLY A 44 12.40 3.93 -6.26
N VAL A 45 12.61 2.68 -6.68
CA VAL A 45 11.52 1.79 -7.15
C VAL A 45 10.46 1.65 -6.06
N VAL A 46 9.21 1.97 -6.41
CA VAL A 46 8.04 1.80 -5.53
C VAL A 46 7.55 0.36 -5.61
N PHE A 47 7.35 -0.26 -4.47
CA PHE A 47 6.70 -1.57 -4.38
C PHE A 47 5.24 -1.40 -3.93
N PRO A 48 4.28 -2.00 -4.65
CA PRO A 48 2.89 -2.04 -4.20
C PRO A 48 2.65 -3.23 -3.27
N TYR A 49 2.04 -2.97 -2.13
CA TYR A 49 1.55 -3.98 -1.18
C TYR A 49 0.03 -3.84 -1.11
N TYR A 50 -0.69 -4.84 -1.60
CA TYR A 50 -2.15 -4.82 -1.63
C TYR A 50 -2.73 -5.66 -0.51
N ASP A 51 -3.69 -5.07 0.20
CA ASP A 51 -4.51 -5.71 1.21
C ASP A 51 -5.87 -6.07 0.60
N TYR A 52 -6.11 -7.37 0.43
CA TYR A 52 -7.31 -7.92 -0.19
C TYR A 52 -8.56 -7.75 0.68
N ASP A 53 -8.40 -7.64 2.00
CA ASP A 53 -9.54 -7.60 2.94
C ASP A 53 -10.16 -6.20 2.99
N THR A 54 -9.31 -5.18 2.87
CA THR A 54 -9.69 -3.77 3.02
C THR A 54 -9.66 -2.99 1.72
N ASN A 55 -9.28 -3.64 0.61
CA ASN A 55 -9.02 -3.02 -0.68
C ASN A 55 -7.99 -1.87 -0.62
N MET A 56 -7.08 -1.89 0.35
CA MET A 56 -6.05 -0.88 0.48
C MET A 56 -4.80 -1.26 -0.31
N VAL A 57 -4.17 -0.29 -0.96
CA VAL A 57 -2.83 -0.44 -1.52
C VAL A 57 -1.86 0.51 -0.82
N TYR A 58 -0.74 -0.05 -0.37
CA TYR A 58 0.37 0.69 0.21
C TYR A 58 1.51 0.78 -0.81
N LEU A 59 2.02 1.99 -1.04
CA LEU A 59 3.10 2.28 -1.97
C LEU A 59 4.31 2.81 -1.18
N ALA A 60 5.42 2.08 -1.27
CA ALA A 60 6.67 2.50 -0.64
C ALA A 60 7.89 1.87 -1.34
N GLY A 61 8.98 2.63 -1.43
CA GLY A 61 10.21 2.23 -2.09
C GLY A 61 11.43 2.22 -1.18
N LYS A 62 12.51 1.58 -1.62
CA LYS A 62 13.81 1.67 -0.93
C LYS A 62 14.28 3.13 -0.91
N GLY A 63 14.75 3.59 0.25
CA GLY A 63 15.18 4.98 0.46
C GLY A 63 14.06 5.92 0.89
N ASP A 64 12.79 5.53 0.76
CA ASP A 64 11.68 6.36 1.19
C ASP A 64 11.61 6.45 2.73
N GLY A 65 11.25 7.63 3.23
CA GLY A 65 10.90 7.85 4.63
C GLY A 65 9.42 7.59 4.92
N ASN A 66 8.59 7.47 3.89
CA ASN A 66 7.15 7.37 3.99
C ASN A 66 6.59 6.05 3.43
N ILE A 67 5.34 5.77 3.81
CA ILE A 67 4.51 4.73 3.20
C ILE A 67 3.18 5.40 2.85
N ARG A 68 2.90 5.56 1.56
CA ARG A 68 1.63 6.14 1.09
C ARG A 68 0.59 5.04 0.99
N TYR A 69 -0.66 5.34 1.27
CA TYR A 69 -1.73 4.36 1.14
C TYR A 69 -2.99 4.95 0.52
N TYR A 70 -3.65 4.09 -0.24
CA TYR A 70 -4.76 4.42 -1.10
C TYR A 70 -5.85 3.37 -0.92
N GLU A 71 -7.09 3.78 -1.10
CA GLU A 71 -8.24 2.89 -1.24
C GLU A 71 -8.44 2.58 -2.72
N VAL A 72 -8.68 1.32 -3.03
CA VAL A 72 -9.01 0.85 -4.39
C VAL A 72 -10.51 0.60 -4.47
N VAL A 73 -11.15 1.14 -5.49
CA VAL A 73 -12.59 1.02 -5.72
C VAL A 73 -12.88 0.54 -7.15
N ASP A 74 -14.12 0.11 -7.39
CA ASP A 74 -14.51 -0.46 -8.67
C ASP A 74 -14.87 0.55 -9.76
N GLU A 75 -15.01 1.82 -9.39
CA GLU A 75 -15.42 2.89 -10.29
C GLU A 75 -14.33 3.98 -10.38
N PRO A 76 -14.28 4.77 -11.47
CA PRO A 76 -13.37 5.90 -11.57
C PRO A 76 -13.46 6.82 -10.34
N PRO A 77 -12.31 7.30 -9.80
CA PRO A 77 -10.94 7.22 -10.34
C PRO A 77 -10.18 5.93 -10.03
N TYR A 78 -10.84 4.88 -9.52
CA TYR A 78 -10.31 3.55 -9.14
C TYR A 78 -9.33 3.54 -7.95
N VAL A 79 -8.57 4.60 -7.74
CA VAL A 79 -7.58 4.72 -6.66
C VAL A 79 -7.75 6.07 -5.97
N HIS A 80 -8.06 6.05 -4.68
CA HIS A 80 -8.21 7.24 -3.85
C HIS A 80 -7.06 7.33 -2.86
N PHE A 81 -6.29 8.42 -2.92
CA PHE A 81 -5.29 8.69 -1.88
C PHE A 81 -5.99 8.91 -0.54
N LEU A 82 -5.58 8.15 0.48
CA LEU A 82 -6.08 8.32 1.84
C LEU A 82 -5.12 9.21 2.63
N ASN A 83 -3.92 8.70 2.90
CA ASN A 83 -2.91 9.39 3.69
C ASN A 83 -1.54 8.68 3.54
N GLN A 84 -0.55 9.09 4.33
CA GLN A 84 0.77 8.50 4.36
C GLN A 84 1.32 8.42 5.79
N PHE A 85 1.99 7.32 6.09
CA PHE A 85 2.87 7.23 7.24
C PHE A 85 4.16 8.00 6.92
N LEU A 86 4.62 8.85 7.84
CA LEU A 86 5.85 9.62 7.70
C LEU A 86 6.85 9.23 8.78
N SER A 87 8.10 9.01 8.36
CA SER A 87 9.23 8.78 9.26
C SER A 87 10.45 9.52 8.72
N GLY A 88 11.21 10.16 9.61
CA GLY A 88 12.43 10.88 9.23
C GLY A 88 13.60 9.97 8.81
N ASN A 89 13.44 8.64 8.92
CA ASN A 89 14.48 7.67 8.59
C ASN A 89 14.15 6.92 7.30
N PRO A 90 15.07 6.82 6.33
CA PRO A 90 14.84 6.07 5.11
C PRO A 90 14.80 4.56 5.37
N GLN A 91 13.94 3.85 4.65
CA GLN A 91 13.84 2.38 4.71
C GLN A 91 14.84 1.70 3.76
N ARG A 92 15.59 0.73 4.28
CA ARG A 92 16.40 -0.21 3.49
C ARG A 92 15.54 -1.30 2.87
N GLY A 93 14.38 -1.58 3.45
CA GLY A 93 13.43 -2.56 2.94
C GLY A 93 12.19 -2.62 3.83
N LEU A 94 11.14 -3.23 3.30
CA LEU A 94 9.90 -3.50 4.00
C LEU A 94 9.59 -4.99 3.89
N GLY A 95 9.34 -5.62 5.03
CA GLY A 95 8.55 -6.84 5.11
C GLY A 95 7.13 -6.51 5.57
N PHE A 96 6.23 -7.48 5.55
CA PHE A 96 4.88 -7.33 6.10
C PHE A 96 4.41 -8.62 6.78
N MET A 97 3.51 -8.47 7.74
CA MET A 97 2.87 -9.56 8.46
C MET A 97 1.71 -10.14 7.63
N PRO A 98 1.64 -11.47 7.44
CA PRO A 98 0.43 -12.11 6.92
C PRO A 98 -0.78 -11.83 7.81
N LYS A 99 -1.98 -11.80 7.21
CA LYS A 99 -3.23 -11.46 7.93
C LYS A 99 -3.45 -12.18 9.24
N ARG A 100 -3.15 -13.48 9.30
CA ARG A 100 -3.26 -14.30 10.54
C ARG A 100 -2.40 -13.80 11.72
N GLY A 101 -1.44 -12.90 11.51
CA GLY A 101 -0.58 -12.35 12.57
C GLY A 101 -0.81 -10.89 12.92
N VAL A 102 -1.83 -10.23 12.35
CA VAL A 102 -2.23 -8.88 12.76
C VAL A 102 -2.99 -8.91 14.07
N ASN A 103 -2.92 -7.82 14.83
CA ASN A 103 -3.62 -7.68 16.10
C ASN A 103 -5.03 -7.11 15.89
N THR A 104 -6.01 -8.00 15.83
CA THR A 104 -7.42 -7.64 15.62
C THR A 104 -8.03 -6.87 16.79
N SER A 105 -7.47 -6.99 17.99
CA SER A 105 -7.98 -6.30 19.19
C SER A 105 -7.79 -4.78 19.12
N ILE A 106 -6.87 -4.30 18.27
CA ILE A 106 -6.59 -2.86 18.10
C ILE A 106 -6.98 -2.39 16.69
N CYS A 107 -7.77 -3.16 15.95
CA CYS A 107 -8.14 -2.87 14.57
C CYS A 107 -6.91 -2.69 13.63
N GLU A 108 -5.83 -3.44 13.89
CA GLU A 108 -4.69 -3.48 12.96
C GLU A 108 -5.09 -4.27 11.72
N VAL A 109 -5.04 -3.62 10.55
CA VAL A 109 -5.40 -4.25 9.27
C VAL A 109 -4.18 -4.70 8.48
N PHE A 110 -3.03 -4.04 8.70
CA PHE A 110 -1.77 -4.37 8.05
C PHE A 110 -0.59 -4.02 8.96
N ARG A 111 0.48 -4.82 8.94
CA ARG A 111 1.71 -4.51 9.69
C ARG A 111 2.93 -4.63 8.81
N PHE A 112 3.69 -3.54 8.70
CA PHE A 112 5.00 -3.54 8.07
C PHE A 112 6.11 -3.81 9.07
N TYR A 113 7.21 -4.37 8.57
CA TYR A 113 8.49 -4.46 9.26
C TYR A 113 9.50 -3.62 8.49
N LYS A 114 9.71 -2.39 8.95
CA LYS A 114 10.62 -1.42 8.32
C LYS A 114 12.04 -1.62 8.78
N LEU A 115 12.91 -1.99 7.84
CA LEU A 115 14.34 -2.05 8.09
C LEU A 115 14.95 -0.67 7.91
N HIS A 116 15.50 -0.10 8.98
CA HIS A 116 16.14 1.22 8.96
C HIS A 116 17.50 1.15 8.25
N THR A 117 17.80 2.12 7.39
CA THR A 117 19.09 2.16 6.69
C THR A 117 20.27 2.44 7.61
N SER A 118 20.09 3.24 8.66
CA SER A 118 21.17 3.79 9.49
C SER A 118 21.32 3.18 10.88
N ARG A 119 20.30 2.48 11.42
CA ARG A 119 20.23 2.11 12.84
C ARG A 119 20.26 0.61 13.14
N GLY A 120 20.44 -0.26 12.14
CA GLY A 120 20.39 -1.72 12.34
C GLY A 120 19.09 -2.20 12.98
N LEU A 121 18.00 -1.43 12.81
CA LEU A 121 16.73 -1.57 13.51
C LEU A 121 15.66 -2.07 12.55
N CYS A 122 14.88 -3.06 12.99
CA CYS A 122 13.62 -3.45 12.35
C CYS A 122 12.48 -2.88 13.19
N GLU A 123 11.74 -1.92 12.65
CA GLU A 123 10.64 -1.23 13.32
C GLU A 123 9.30 -1.78 12.79
N PRO A 124 8.43 -2.34 13.66
CA PRO A 124 7.07 -2.67 13.27
C PRO A 124 6.23 -1.41 13.09
N ILE A 125 5.48 -1.32 12.00
CA ILE A 125 4.56 -0.20 11.71
C ILE A 125 3.17 -0.79 11.51
N SER A 126 2.27 -0.50 12.44
CA SER A 126 0.88 -0.92 12.41
C SER A 126 0.02 0.08 11.64
N MET A 127 -0.72 -0.42 10.65
CA MET A 127 -1.77 0.31 9.96
C MET A 127 -3.09 -0.03 10.66
N ILE A 128 -3.67 0.96 11.32
CA ILE A 128 -4.83 0.79 12.20
C ILE A 128 -6.01 1.56 11.64
N VAL A 129 -7.17 0.92 11.55
CA VAL A 129 -8.43 1.59 11.27
C VAL A 129 -9.00 2.10 12.59
N PRO A 130 -9.17 3.42 12.77
CA PRO A 130 -9.65 3.96 14.04
C PRO A 130 -11.13 3.59 14.26
N ARG A 131 -11.41 2.84 15.31
CA ARG A 131 -12.75 2.45 15.74
C ARG A 131 -12.99 2.89 17.19
N LYS A 132 -14.24 3.19 17.53
CA LYS A 132 -14.66 3.64 18.88
C LYS A 132 -15.07 2.49 19.81
N SER A 133 -14.92 1.24 19.36
CA SER A 133 -15.40 0.06 20.05
C SER A 133 -14.26 -0.92 20.28
N ASP A 134 -14.24 -1.53 21.46
CA ASP A 134 -13.30 -2.60 21.82
C ASP A 134 -13.78 -3.99 21.34
N CYS A 135 -14.96 -4.06 20.72
CA CYS A 135 -15.47 -5.30 20.12
C CYS A 135 -14.68 -5.66 18.86
N PHE A 136 -14.66 -6.96 18.54
CA PHE A 136 -14.13 -7.44 17.26
C PHE A 136 -14.89 -6.80 16.08
N GLN A 137 -14.15 -6.39 15.05
CA GLN A 137 -14.68 -5.69 13.88
C GLN A 137 -14.70 -6.66 12.69
N GLU A 138 -15.75 -7.46 12.58
CA GLU A 138 -15.89 -8.49 11.53
C GLU A 138 -15.74 -7.92 10.12
N ASP A 139 -16.18 -6.68 9.89
CA ASP A 139 -16.10 -6.01 8.60
C ASP A 139 -14.67 -5.70 8.13
N LEU A 140 -13.69 -5.68 9.05
CA LEU A 140 -12.27 -5.49 8.72
C LEU A 140 -11.53 -6.80 8.46
N TYR A 141 -12.14 -7.95 8.79
CA TYR A 141 -11.49 -9.27 8.81
C TYR A 141 -12.39 -10.35 8.18
N PRO A 142 -12.65 -10.28 6.86
CA PRO A 142 -13.37 -11.33 6.12
C PRO A 142 -12.59 -12.66 6.11
N GLU A 143 -13.29 -13.76 5.81
CA GLU A 143 -12.72 -15.11 5.68
C GLU A 143 -11.93 -15.33 4.38
#